data_AF-A0A2T9ZJF0-F1
#
_entry.id   AF-A0A2T9ZJF0-F1
#
_cell.length_a   1.000
_cell.length_b   1.000
_cell.length_c   1.000
_cell.angle_alpha   90.00
_cell.angle_beta   90.00
_cell.angle_gamma   90.00
#
_symmetry.space_group_name_H-M   'P 1'
#
loop_
_entity.id
_entity.type
_entity.pdbx_description
1 polymer ?
#
loop_
_entity_poly.entity_id
_entity_poly.type
_entity_poly.pdbx_seq_one_letter_code
_entity_poly.pdbx_strand_id
1 'polypeptide(L)'
;MHLEVKEYLPEDGYLEVPQSPKDFCFPFEPYKIQVDFMQNLFEALESGKFGVFQSPTGTGKTLSLLCGALTWLKLDSDRKNSSKVIYNEREPEWMSKQRRDKRFKEREQEATQLQKEYDAWVKAIKKAELQGGLENRKRMFKKQTQLEGVSLMAGDKSTSADTDDILEDYESDNDALTIDDKSEVEKWLKRLQFNCPIIREMRDLGNNNKN
;
A
#
# COMPACT_ATOMS: atom_id res chain seq x y z
N MET A 1 6.33 -2.69 14.03
CA MET A 1 7.08 -2.46 12.78
C MET A 1 7.10 -0.97 12.52
N HIS A 2 8.24 -0.30 12.69
CA HIS A 2 8.41 1.07 12.17
C HIS A 2 8.49 0.95 10.65
N LEU A 3 7.43 1.33 9.94
CA LEU A 3 7.54 1.60 8.51
C LEU A 3 8.34 2.89 8.39
N GLU A 4 9.65 2.79 8.14
CA GLU A 4 10.42 3.93 7.66
C GLU A 4 9.87 4.30 6.28
N VAL A 5 8.89 5.20 6.26
CA VAL A 5 8.39 5.78 5.02
C VAL A 5 9.49 6.68 4.50
N LYS A 6 10.28 6.15 3.55
CA LYS A 6 11.34 6.87 2.84
C LYS A 6 10.75 8.16 2.29
N GLU A 7 11.19 9.29 2.83
CA GLU A 7 10.69 10.59 2.44
C GLU A 7 11.50 11.09 1.25
N TYR A 8 10.92 10.98 0.06
CA TYR A 8 11.53 11.48 -1.16
C TYR A 8 11.48 13.00 -1.17
N LEU A 9 12.64 13.63 -1.10
CA LEU A 9 12.78 15.06 -1.31
C LEU A 9 13.11 15.35 -2.78
N PRO A 10 12.78 16.55 -3.31
CA PRO A 10 13.20 16.98 -4.65
C PRO A 10 14.73 16.90 -4.86
N GLU A 11 15.48 16.95 -3.76
CA GLU A 11 16.94 16.88 -3.71
C GLU A 11 17.47 15.46 -3.98
N ASP A 12 16.64 14.43 -3.79
CA ASP A 12 16.99 13.03 -4.07
C ASP A 12 16.83 12.69 -5.57
N GLY A 13 16.60 13.71 -6.41
CA GLY A 13 16.41 13.62 -7.85
C GLY A 13 15.06 13.05 -8.26
N TYR A 14 14.83 12.96 -9.57
CA TYR A 14 13.66 12.29 -10.13
C TYR A 14 14.12 11.15 -11.05
N LEU A 15 13.46 10.00 -10.94
CA LEU A 15 13.65 8.89 -11.87
C LEU A 15 12.91 9.19 -13.18
N GLU A 16 13.58 8.99 -14.31
CA GLU A 16 12.92 9.11 -15.61
C GLU A 16 12.05 7.88 -15.86
N VAL A 17 10.81 8.12 -16.31
CA VAL A 17 9.89 7.04 -16.67
C VAL A 17 10.44 6.32 -17.90
N PRO A 18 10.67 4.99 -17.83
CA PRO A 18 11.17 4.25 -18.97
C PRO A 18 10.20 4.30 -20.15
N GLN A 19 10.70 4.68 -21.32
CA GLN A 19 9.89 4.83 -22.54
C GLN A 19 9.87 3.55 -23.39
N SER A 20 10.88 2.70 -23.25
CA SER A 20 11.00 1.46 -24.03
C SER A 20 10.38 0.28 -23.28
N PRO A 21 9.61 -0.58 -23.97
CA PRO A 21 9.06 -1.79 -23.36
C PRO A 21 10.13 -2.75 -22.81
N LYS A 22 11.34 -2.72 -23.39
CA LYS A 22 12.48 -3.57 -22.98
C LYS A 22 13.02 -3.19 -21.60
N ASP A 23 12.75 -1.97 -21.14
CA ASP A 23 13.24 -1.44 -19.88
C ASP A 23 12.44 -1.95 -18.68
N PHE A 24 11.21 -2.43 -18.92
CA PHE A 24 10.38 -3.06 -17.90
C PHE A 24 10.68 -4.56 -17.72
N CYS A 25 11.68 -5.08 -18.44
CA CYS A 25 12.15 -6.46 -18.34
C CYS A 25 11.02 -7.49 -18.48
N PHE A 26 10.04 -7.17 -19.33
CA PHE A 26 8.88 -8.03 -19.56
C PHE A 26 9.33 -9.34 -20.24
N PRO A 27 8.82 -10.51 -19.82
CA PRO A 27 9.35 -11.81 -20.28
C PRO A 27 9.08 -12.11 -21.76
N PHE A 28 8.13 -11.42 -22.38
CA PHE A 28 7.80 -11.48 -23.80
C PHE A 28 7.65 -10.07 -24.37
N GLU A 29 7.35 -9.93 -25.65
CA GLU A 29 7.02 -8.61 -26.21
C GLU A 29 5.68 -8.13 -25.64
N PRO A 30 5.67 -7.04 -24.84
CA PRO A 30 4.43 -6.60 -24.21
C PRO A 30 3.51 -5.93 -25.21
N TYR A 31 2.21 -6.08 -25.00
CA TYR A 31 1.21 -5.31 -25.72
C TYR A 31 1.30 -3.83 -25.35
N LYS A 32 0.90 -2.95 -26.26
CA LYS A 32 0.87 -1.50 -26.01
C LYS A 32 0.16 -1.14 -24.70
N ILE A 33 -0.99 -1.76 -24.43
CA ILE A 33 -1.75 -1.53 -23.19
C ILE A 33 -0.98 -1.92 -21.92
N GLN A 34 -0.10 -2.92 -21.98
CA GLN A 34 0.75 -3.32 -20.85
C GLN A 34 1.89 -2.32 -20.64
N VAL A 35 2.44 -1.77 -21.72
CA VAL A 35 3.46 -0.71 -21.66
C VAL A 35 2.86 0.55 -21.03
N ASP A 36 1.70 0.99 -21.53
CA ASP A 36 0.98 2.14 -20.96
C ASP A 36 0.67 1.91 -19.47
N PHE A 37 0.26 0.70 -19.10
CA PHE A 37 0.02 0.33 -17.70
C PHE A 37 1.30 0.46 -16.85
N MET A 38 2.42 -0.08 -17.32
CA MET A 38 3.70 -0.06 -16.59
C MET A 38 4.26 1.35 -16.44
N GLN A 39 4.12 2.19 -17.47
CA GLN A 39 4.54 3.60 -17.43
C GLN A 39 3.72 4.42 -16.43
N ASN A 40 2.40 4.31 -16.49
CA ASN A 40 1.52 5.03 -15.56
C ASN A 40 1.71 4.54 -14.12
N LEU A 41 1.98 3.24 -13.92
CA LEU A 41 2.32 2.68 -12.61
C LEU A 41 3.64 3.27 -12.09
N PHE A 42 4.67 3.30 -12.93
CA PHE A 42 5.97 3.86 -12.57
C PHE A 42 5.85 5.34 -12.17
N GLU A 43 5.10 6.13 -12.93
CA GLU A 43 4.86 7.55 -12.63
C GLU A 43 4.10 7.75 -11.32
N ALA A 44 3.08 6.92 -11.05
CA ALA A 44 2.36 6.97 -9.78
C ALA A 44 3.27 6.66 -8.58
N LEU A 45 4.15 5.65 -8.72
CA LEU A 45 5.14 5.30 -7.70
C LEU A 45 6.15 6.43 -7.48
N GLU A 46 6.73 6.96 -8.54
CA GLU A 46 7.73 8.03 -8.48
C GLU A 46 7.16 9.34 -7.91
N SER A 47 5.90 9.65 -8.22
CA SER A 47 5.22 10.81 -7.67
C SER A 47 4.65 10.61 -6.26
N GLY A 48 4.77 9.41 -5.68
CA GLY A 48 4.22 9.07 -4.37
C GLY A 48 2.69 9.18 -4.31
N LYS A 49 2.00 9.01 -5.44
CA LYS A 49 0.55 9.14 -5.56
C LYS A 49 -0.15 7.78 -5.58
N PHE A 50 -1.42 7.79 -5.19
CA PHE A 50 -2.29 6.64 -5.41
C PHE A 50 -2.77 6.60 -6.86
N GLY A 51 -2.59 5.45 -7.52
CA GLY A 51 -3.08 5.19 -8.87
C GLY A 51 -4.12 4.08 -8.89
N VAL A 52 -5.25 4.33 -9.56
CA VAL A 52 -6.30 3.33 -9.79
C VAL A 52 -6.21 2.85 -11.22
N PHE A 53 -5.71 1.62 -11.41
CA PHE A 53 -5.45 1.07 -12.74
C PHE A 53 -6.46 -0.01 -13.10
N GLN A 54 -7.19 0.17 -14.19
CA GLN A 54 -8.04 -0.85 -14.79
C GLN A 54 -7.41 -1.38 -16.07
N SER A 55 -7.43 -2.70 -16.27
CA SER A 55 -7.07 -3.32 -17.54
C SER A 55 -8.06 -4.44 -17.87
N PRO A 56 -8.29 -4.74 -19.16
CA PRO A 56 -9.16 -5.85 -19.57
C PRO A 56 -8.67 -7.19 -19.00
N THR A 57 -9.60 -8.08 -18.66
CA THR A 57 -9.26 -9.41 -18.12
C THR A 57 -8.42 -10.21 -19.12
N GLY A 58 -7.42 -10.95 -18.64
CA GLY A 58 -6.54 -11.77 -19.50
C GLY A 58 -5.37 -11.02 -20.14
N THR A 59 -5.22 -9.71 -19.92
CA THR A 59 -4.11 -8.90 -20.46
C THR A 59 -2.85 -8.90 -19.58
N GLY A 60 -2.72 -9.83 -18.63
CA GLY A 60 -1.53 -9.92 -17.78
C GLY A 60 -1.34 -8.74 -16.83
N LYS A 61 -2.42 -8.28 -16.17
CA LYS A 61 -2.39 -7.20 -15.16
C LYS A 61 -1.35 -7.44 -14.08
N THR A 62 -1.33 -8.64 -13.50
CA THR A 62 -0.39 -9.03 -12.44
C THR A 62 1.05 -8.92 -12.92
N LEU A 63 1.35 -9.45 -14.10
CA LEU A 63 2.69 -9.41 -14.67
C LEU A 63 3.14 -7.98 -14.98
N SER A 64 2.26 -7.17 -15.56
CA SER A 64 2.52 -5.75 -15.84
C SER A 64 2.77 -4.96 -14.55
N LEU A 65 1.99 -5.23 -13.51
CA LEU A 65 2.18 -4.62 -12.20
C LEU A 65 3.53 -5.01 -11.58
N LEU A 66 3.88 -6.30 -11.62
CA LEU A 66 5.16 -6.78 -11.10
C LEU A 66 6.35 -6.20 -11.86
N CYS A 67 6.32 -6.23 -13.19
CA CYS A 67 7.39 -5.66 -14.02
C CYS A 67 7.56 -4.16 -13.78
N GLY A 68 6.47 -3.38 -13.79
CA GLY A 68 6.52 -1.94 -13.50
C GLY A 68 7.06 -1.62 -12.11
N ALA A 69 6.55 -2.31 -11.08
CA ALA A 69 6.97 -2.08 -9.69
C ALA A 69 8.42 -2.52 -9.43
N LEU A 70 8.85 -3.66 -9.97
CA LEU A 70 10.22 -4.16 -9.81
C LEU A 70 11.23 -3.29 -10.53
N THR A 71 10.89 -2.78 -11.72
CA THR A 71 11.72 -1.80 -12.42
C THR A 71 11.87 -0.55 -11.58
N TRP A 72 10.77 0.05 -11.10
CA TRP A 72 10.83 1.22 -10.21
C TRP A 72 11.69 0.96 -8.96
N LEU A 73 11.47 -0.17 -8.26
CA LEU A 73 12.21 -0.50 -7.04
C LEU A 73 13.72 -0.62 -7.27
N LYS A 74 14.13 -1.16 -8.43
CA LYS A 74 15.56 -1.26 -8.78
C LYS A 74 16.17 0.10 -9.07
N LEU A 75 15.49 0.93 -9.85
CA LEU A 75 15.95 2.30 -10.10
C LEU A 75 16.00 3.12 -8.80
N ASP A 76 15.05 2.92 -7.90
CA ASP A 76 15.04 3.60 -6.60
C ASP A 76 16.14 3.09 -5.64
N SER A 77 16.45 1.80 -5.69
CA SER A 77 17.56 1.22 -4.92
C SER A 77 18.91 1.82 -5.33
N ASP A 78 19.08 2.15 -6.61
CA ASP A 78 20.26 2.83 -7.14
C ASP A 78 19.98 4.29 -7.57
N ARG A 79 19.09 4.96 -6.83
CA ARG A 79 18.63 6.32 -7.14
C ARG A 79 19.78 7.33 -7.26
N LYS A 80 20.88 7.13 -6.54
CA LYS A 80 22.07 8.01 -6.63
C LYS A 80 22.67 8.07 -8.03
N ASN A 81 22.65 6.97 -8.78
CA ASN A 81 23.16 6.90 -10.14
C ASN A 81 22.05 7.08 -11.18
N SER A 82 20.82 6.67 -10.83
CA SER A 82 19.68 6.56 -11.76
C SER A 82 18.83 7.82 -11.83
N SER A 83 18.87 8.67 -10.80
CA SER A 83 18.07 9.88 -10.75
C SER A 83 18.74 11.03 -11.49
N LYS A 84 17.92 11.84 -12.16
CA LYS A 84 18.34 13.17 -12.57
C LYS A 84 18.27 14.07 -11.35
N VAL A 85 19.43 14.35 -10.76
CA VAL A 85 19.52 15.25 -9.62
C VAL A 85 19.46 16.69 -10.12
N ILE A 86 18.50 17.46 -9.61
CA ILE A 86 18.47 18.90 -9.78
C ILE A 86 19.41 19.48 -8.70
N TYR A 87 20.72 19.40 -8.93
CA TYR A 87 21.70 19.94 -7.99
C TYR A 87 21.65 21.48 -8.02
N ASN A 88 21.37 22.08 -6.87
CA ASN A 88 21.85 23.42 -6.54
C ASN A 88 23.19 23.24 -5.81
N GLU A 89 24.32 23.44 -6.48
CA GLU A 89 25.68 23.27 -5.93
C GLU A 89 26.00 24.10 -4.66
N ARG A 90 25.08 24.97 -4.22
CA ARG A 90 25.29 25.93 -3.12
C ARG A 90 24.72 25.51 -1.77
N GLU A 91 23.94 24.43 -1.69
CA GLU A 91 23.27 24.04 -0.45
C GLU A 91 24.07 22.99 0.36
N PRO A 92 24.41 23.26 1.63
CA PRO A 92 25.10 22.30 2.48
C PRO A 92 24.22 21.12 2.92
N GLU A 93 24.78 19.91 3.05
CA GLU A 93 24.05 18.69 3.42
C GLU A 93 23.25 18.77 4.73
N TRP A 94 23.69 19.58 5.70
CA TRP A 94 22.98 19.74 6.98
C TRP A 94 21.63 20.45 6.82
N MET A 95 21.49 21.31 5.81
CA MET A 95 20.25 22.04 5.52
C MET A 95 19.19 21.09 4.94
N SER A 96 19.59 20.22 4.02
CA SER A 96 18.81 19.09 3.52
C SER A 96 18.38 18.15 4.65
N LYS A 97 19.31 17.81 5.56
CA LYS A 97 19.03 16.96 6.72
C LYS A 97 18.01 17.59 7.67
N GLN A 98 18.15 18.89 7.96
CA GLN A 98 17.21 19.60 8.82
C GLN A 98 15.79 19.64 8.23
N ARG A 99 15.67 19.83 6.91
CA ARG A 99 14.37 19.76 6.21
C ARG A 99 13.72 18.38 6.35
N ARG A 100 14.51 17.29 6.19
CA ARG A 100 14.03 15.91 6.42
C ARG A 100 13.53 15.73 7.85
N ASP A 101 14.36 16.07 8.83
CA ASP A 101 14.01 15.88 10.25
C ASP A 101 12.78 16.70 10.66
N LYS A 102 12.62 17.90 10.10
CA LYS A 102 11.44 18.74 10.33
C LYS A 102 10.18 18.08 9.78
N ARG A 103 10.19 17.63 8.52
CA ARG A 103 9.00 17.01 7.91
C ARG A 103 8.65 15.66 8.54
N PHE A 104 9.64 14.87 8.93
CA PHE A 104 9.41 13.61 9.61
C PHE A 104 8.62 13.82 10.91
N LYS A 105 9.02 14.82 11.71
CA LYS A 105 8.30 15.21 12.93
C LYS A 105 6.90 15.74 12.64
N GLU A 106 6.72 16.55 11.60
CA GLU A 106 5.40 17.05 11.20
C GLU A 106 4.46 15.90 10.84
N ARG A 107 4.90 14.94 10.03
CA ARG A 107 4.09 13.77 9.66
C ARG A 107 3.81 12.82 10.83
N GLU A 108 4.76 12.65 11.74
CA GLU A 108 4.54 11.85 12.95
C GLU A 108 3.45 12.48 13.83
N GLN A 109 3.46 13.82 13.96
CA GLN A 109 2.40 14.56 14.64
C GLN A 109 1.05 14.44 13.91
N GLU A 110 1.03 14.57 12.58
CA GLU A 110 -0.18 14.38 11.78
C GLU A 110 -0.74 12.95 11.92
N ALA A 111 0.11 11.93 11.85
CA ALA A 111 -0.30 10.54 11.99
C ALA A 111 -0.86 10.24 13.39
N THR A 112 -0.20 10.74 14.44
CA THR A 112 -0.70 10.57 15.81
C THR A 112 -1.99 11.36 16.06
N GLN A 113 -2.16 12.51 15.43
CA GLN A 113 -3.40 13.30 15.48
C GLN A 113 -4.55 12.57 14.78
N LEU A 114 -4.32 12.10 13.55
CA LEU A 114 -5.29 11.31 12.79
C LEU A 114 -5.70 10.04 13.54
N GLN A 115 -4.74 9.36 14.18
CA GLN A 115 -5.04 8.18 15.00
C GLN A 115 -5.95 8.52 16.18
N LYS A 116 -5.70 9.64 16.88
CA LYS A 116 -6.56 10.08 17.99
C LYS A 116 -7.97 10.43 17.51
N GLU A 117 -8.07 11.10 16.37
CA GLU A 117 -9.35 11.46 15.75
C GLU A 117 -10.13 10.20 15.34
N TYR A 118 -9.46 9.22 14.73
CA TYR A 118 -10.03 7.92 14.40
C TYR A 118 -10.52 7.18 15.65
N ASP A 119 -9.68 7.05 16.69
CA ASP A 119 -10.05 6.38 17.93
C ASP A 119 -11.23 7.07 18.64
N ALA A 120 -11.28 8.40 18.61
CA ALA A 120 -12.40 9.16 19.14
C ALA A 120 -13.69 8.92 18.34
N TRP A 121 -13.59 8.89 17.01
CA TRP A 121 -14.70 8.61 16.11
C TRP A 121 -15.25 7.19 16.34
N VAL A 122 -14.40 6.17 16.44
CA VAL A 122 -14.79 4.78 16.74
C VAL A 122 -15.51 4.70 18.09
N LYS A 123 -14.99 5.36 19.14
CA LYS A 123 -15.64 5.40 20.46
C LYS A 123 -17.00 6.08 20.41
N ALA A 124 -17.15 7.14 19.60
CA ALA A 124 -18.41 7.83 19.43
C ALA A 124 -19.47 6.94 18.75
N ILE A 125 -19.08 6.20 17.70
CA ILE A 125 -19.95 5.23 17.02
C ILE A 125 -20.42 4.16 18.00
N LYS A 126 -19.50 3.51 18.70
CA LYS A 126 -19.84 2.44 19.66
C LYS A 126 -20.76 2.92 20.78
N LYS A 127 -20.56 4.16 21.24
CA LYS A 127 -21.44 4.78 22.25
C LYS A 127 -22.84 5.07 21.68
N ALA A 128 -22.94 5.54 20.45
CA ALA A 128 -24.21 5.80 19.77
C ALA A 128 -25.00 4.50 19.55
N GLU A 129 -24.34 3.41 19.16
CA GLU A 129 -24.95 2.08 19.03
C GLU A 129 -25.47 1.56 20.37
N LEU A 130 -24.67 1.66 21.44
CA LEU A 130 -25.09 1.27 22.79
C LEU A 130 -26.28 2.09 23.30
N GLN A 131 -26.27 3.40 23.05
CA GLN A 131 -27.38 4.29 23.42
C GLN A 131 -28.63 3.99 22.60
N GLY A 132 -28.51 3.78 21.29
CA GLY A 132 -29.61 3.33 20.44
C GLY A 132 -30.19 2.00 20.90
N GLY A 133 -29.34 1.02 21.25
CA GLY A 133 -29.77 -0.26 21.82
C GLY A 133 -30.43 -0.14 23.20
N LEU A 134 -29.97 0.76 24.06
CA LEU A 134 -30.59 1.07 25.36
C LEU A 134 -31.92 1.79 25.20
N GLU A 135 -32.03 2.76 24.29
CA GLU A 135 -33.27 3.46 23.96
C GLU A 135 -34.28 2.53 23.33
N ASN A 136 -33.85 1.65 22.42
CA ASN A 136 -34.68 0.59 21.85
C ASN A 136 -35.18 -0.36 22.96
N ARG A 137 -34.30 -0.80 23.88
CA ARG A 137 -34.73 -1.59 25.06
C ARG A 137 -35.73 -0.84 25.94
N LYS A 138 -35.51 0.44 26.24
CA LYS A 138 -36.45 1.26 27.04
C LYS A 138 -37.79 1.44 26.34
N ARG A 139 -37.79 1.64 25.02
CA ARG A 139 -39.01 1.72 24.19
C ARG A 139 -39.77 0.41 24.21
N MET A 140 -39.08 -0.73 24.07
CA MET A 140 -39.69 -2.06 24.15
C MET A 140 -40.32 -2.30 25.53
N PHE A 141 -39.60 -1.97 26.61
CA PHE A 141 -40.08 -2.13 27.99
C PHE A 141 -41.31 -1.25 28.31
N LYS A 142 -41.34 -0.02 27.77
CA LYS A 142 -42.47 0.92 27.94
C LYS A 142 -43.71 0.51 27.14
N LYS A 143 -43.52 -0.17 26.00
CA LYS A 143 -44.61 -0.72 25.18
C LYS A 143 -45.21 -1.96 25.86
N GLN A 144 -44.38 -2.78 26.51
CA GLN A 144 -44.83 -3.97 27.26
C GLN A 144 -45.60 -3.60 28.55
N THR A 145 -45.15 -2.59 29.29
CA THR A 145 -45.87 -2.11 30.50
C THR A 145 -47.19 -1.39 30.22
N GLN A 146 -47.40 -0.86 29.01
CA GLN A 146 -48.72 -0.34 28.59
C GLN A 146 -49.69 -1.43 28.13
N LEU A 147 -49.19 -2.62 27.78
CA LEU A 147 -49.99 -3.79 27.40
C LEU A 147 -50.36 -4.67 28.61
N GLU A 148 -49.56 -4.64 29.68
CA GLU A 148 -49.79 -5.42 30.90
C GLU A 148 -50.59 -4.64 31.96
N GLY A 149 -51.88 -4.43 31.66
CA GLY A 149 -52.94 -4.24 32.65
C GLY A 149 -53.58 -5.56 33.11
N VAL A 150 -52.97 -6.72 32.82
CA VAL A 150 -53.49 -8.05 33.21
C VAL A 150 -52.35 -9.00 33.57
N SER A 151 -52.39 -9.47 34.82
CA SER A 151 -51.85 -10.70 35.44
C SER A 151 -50.55 -11.34 34.93
N LEU A 152 -49.64 -11.54 35.91
CA LEU A 152 -48.56 -12.53 35.98
C LEU A 152 -48.79 -13.82 35.18
N MET A 153 -47.81 -14.26 34.38
CA MET A 153 -47.28 -15.64 34.36
C MET A 153 -45.96 -15.72 33.57
N ALA A 154 -45.09 -16.63 34.02
CA ALA A 154 -43.83 -17.02 33.41
C ALA A 154 -43.96 -17.51 31.96
N GLY A 155 -42.94 -17.30 31.12
CA GLY A 155 -42.92 -17.85 29.76
C GLY A 155 -41.68 -17.49 28.95
N ASP A 156 -40.73 -18.43 28.93
CA ASP A 156 -39.82 -18.91 27.88
C ASP A 156 -39.47 -18.04 26.63
N LYS A 157 -38.18 -18.14 26.27
CA LYS A 157 -37.53 -18.00 24.94
C LYS A 157 -37.93 -16.84 24.02
N SER A 158 -36.94 -15.97 23.78
CA SER A 158 -36.23 -15.89 22.49
C SER A 158 -35.37 -14.63 22.48
N THR A 159 -34.05 -14.79 22.48
CA THR A 159 -33.18 -13.76 21.93
C THR A 159 -32.46 -14.44 20.79
N SER A 160 -33.03 -14.26 19.60
CA SER A 160 -32.29 -14.24 18.35
C SER A 160 -31.02 -13.43 18.60
N ALA A 161 -29.92 -14.13 18.85
CA ALA A 161 -28.62 -13.56 18.65
C ALA A 161 -28.56 -13.32 17.14
N ASP A 162 -28.89 -12.10 16.72
CA ASP A 162 -28.43 -11.56 15.45
C ASP A 162 -26.93 -11.83 15.45
N THR A 163 -26.57 -12.86 14.69
CA THR A 163 -25.19 -13.17 14.37
C THR A 163 -24.70 -11.95 13.62
N ASP A 164 -24.03 -11.05 14.33
CA ASP A 164 -23.06 -10.14 13.77
C ASP A 164 -22.17 -10.98 12.84
N ASP A 165 -22.48 -10.95 11.55
CA ASP A 165 -21.67 -11.50 10.46
C ASP A 165 -20.44 -10.59 10.34
N ILE A 166 -19.60 -10.63 11.39
CA ILE A 166 -18.24 -10.14 11.34
C ILE A 166 -17.56 -11.10 10.37
N LEU A 167 -17.23 -10.62 9.17
CA LEU A 167 -16.30 -11.34 8.31
C LEU A 167 -15.09 -11.72 9.16
N GLU A 168 -14.85 -13.03 9.31
CA GLU A 168 -13.60 -13.51 9.86
C GLU A 168 -12.47 -12.83 9.08
N ASP A 169 -11.49 -12.30 9.81
CA ASP A 169 -10.27 -11.79 9.21
C ASP A 169 -9.80 -12.86 8.24
N TYR A 170 -9.67 -12.52 6.96
CA TYR A 170 -9.21 -13.43 5.93
C TYR A 170 -7.82 -13.93 6.33
N GLU A 171 -7.77 -15.07 7.00
CA GLU A 171 -6.57 -15.85 7.19
C GLU A 171 -6.24 -16.39 5.80
N SER A 172 -5.50 -15.59 5.04
CA SER A 172 -4.88 -16.04 3.81
C SER A 172 -4.09 -17.28 4.18
N ASP A 173 -4.64 -18.44 3.82
CA ASP A 173 -4.02 -19.73 4.03
C ASP A 173 -2.53 -19.61 3.71
N ASN A 174 -1.76 -20.13 4.64
CA ASN A 174 -0.31 -20.07 4.67
C ASN A 174 0.21 -20.91 3.47
N ASP A 175 0.18 -20.33 2.27
CA ASP A 175 0.82 -20.82 1.05
C ASP A 175 2.33 -20.75 1.28
N ALA A 176 2.83 -21.65 2.11
CA ALA A 176 4.24 -21.83 2.34
C ALA A 176 4.88 -22.28 1.02
N LEU A 177 5.40 -21.30 0.28
CA LEU A 177 6.10 -21.49 -0.99
C LEU A 177 7.07 -22.67 -0.87
N THR A 178 6.92 -23.65 -1.76
CA THR A 178 7.82 -24.80 -1.77
C THR A 178 9.24 -24.35 -2.13
N ILE A 179 10.25 -25.13 -1.75
CA ILE A 179 11.65 -24.83 -2.08
C ILE A 179 11.85 -24.71 -3.60
N ASP A 180 11.03 -25.41 -4.40
CA ASP A 180 11.10 -25.38 -5.85
C ASP A 180 10.53 -24.07 -6.43
N ASP A 181 9.44 -23.55 -5.86
CA ASP A 181 8.86 -22.25 -6.25
C ASP A 181 9.85 -21.10 -5.99
N LYS A 182 10.57 -21.14 -4.87
CA LYS A 182 11.63 -20.15 -4.57
C LYS A 182 12.77 -20.20 -5.58
N SER A 183 13.16 -21.39 -6.02
CA SER A 183 14.20 -21.61 -7.02
C SER A 183 13.81 -21.04 -8.39
N GLU A 184 12.56 -21.21 -8.81
CA GLU A 184 12.05 -20.61 -10.05
C GLU A 184 11.97 -19.09 -9.98
N VAL A 185 11.49 -18.54 -8.87
CA VAL A 185 11.46 -17.08 -8.65
C VAL A 185 12.87 -16.50 -8.70
N GLU A 186 13.85 -17.13 -8.06
CA GLU A 186 15.26 -16.69 -8.14
C GLU A 186 15.81 -16.77 -9.56
N LYS A 187 15.53 -17.84 -10.30
CA LYS A 187 15.95 -17.97 -11.71
C LYS A 187 15.32 -16.86 -12.57
N TRP A 188 14.05 -16.56 -12.34
CA TRP A 188 13.35 -15.48 -13.03
C TRP A 188 13.94 -14.11 -12.66
N LEU A 189 14.17 -13.83 -11.37
CA LEU A 189 14.83 -12.60 -10.91
C LEU A 189 16.22 -12.43 -11.50
N LYS A 190 17.00 -13.50 -11.59
CA LYS A 190 18.31 -13.51 -12.26
C LYS A 190 18.15 -13.16 -13.74
N ARG A 191 17.25 -13.81 -14.48
CA ARG A 191 16.96 -13.47 -15.89
C ARG A 191 16.56 -12.00 -16.05
N LEU A 192 15.75 -11.48 -15.14
CA LEU A 192 15.34 -10.08 -15.09
C LEU A 192 16.52 -9.12 -14.90
N GLN A 193 17.53 -9.53 -14.14
CA GLN A 193 18.76 -8.73 -13.97
C GLN A 193 19.70 -8.78 -15.19
N PHE A 194 19.69 -9.85 -15.99
CA PHE A 194 20.62 -10.01 -17.11
C PHE A 194 20.06 -9.52 -18.46
N ASN A 195 18.75 -9.60 -18.67
CA ASN A 195 18.13 -9.29 -19.97
C ASN A 195 17.56 -7.86 -20.06
N CYS A 196 17.60 -7.09 -18.98
CA CYS A 196 17.05 -5.75 -18.96
C CYS A 196 18.16 -4.71 -19.20
N PRO A 197 18.12 -3.94 -20.30
CA PRO A 197 19.21 -3.03 -20.68
C PRO A 197 19.54 -2.02 -19.58
N ILE A 198 18.51 -1.37 -19.03
CA ILE A 198 18.64 -0.40 -17.94
C ILE A 198 19.33 -1.01 -16.71
N ILE A 199 18.96 -2.24 -16.34
CA ILE A 199 19.52 -2.89 -15.15
C ILE A 199 20.96 -3.36 -15.40
N ARG A 200 21.28 -3.76 -16.63
CA ARG A 200 22.62 -4.19 -17.02
C ARG A 200 23.61 -3.03 -17.02
N GLU A 201 23.23 -1.90 -17.63
CA GLU A 201 24.05 -0.68 -17.63
C GLU A 201 24.36 -0.20 -16.19
N MET A 202 23.37 -0.29 -15.29
CA MET A 202 23.56 0.06 -13.87
C MET A 202 24.55 -0.85 -13.14
N ARG A 203 24.53 -2.17 -13.40
CA ARG A 203 25.52 -3.10 -12.83
C ARG A 203 26.93 -2.77 -13.30
N ASP A 204 27.09 -2.47 -14.58
CA ASP A 204 28.40 -2.23 -15.18
C ASP A 204 28.99 -0.89 -14.68
N LEU A 205 28.17 0.14 -14.45
CA LEU A 205 28.58 1.38 -13.79
C LEU A 205 28.97 1.18 -12.31
N GLY A 206 28.19 0.39 -11.57
CA GLY A 206 28.47 0.09 -10.15
C GLY A 206 29.73 -0.74 -9.91
N ASN A 207 30.15 -1.56 -10.88
CA ASN A 207 31.41 -2.30 -10.83
C ASN A 207 32.63 -1.45 -11.22
N ASN A 208 32.47 -0.49 -12.13
CA ASN A 208 33.56 0.41 -12.53
C ASN A 208 33.94 1.42 -11.44
N ASN A 209 33.03 1.81 -10.55
CA ASN A 209 33.31 2.67 -9.40
C ASN A 209 33.93 1.94 -8.18
N LYS A 210 34.22 0.63 -8.30
CA LYS A 210 34.83 -0.18 -7.24
C LYS A 210 36.29 -0.60 -7.52
N ASN A 211 36.86 -0.16 -8.64
CA ASN A 211 38.29 -0.27 -8.95
C ASN A 211 38.97 1.10 -8.83
#